data_AF-A0A0R2LL26-F1
#
_entry.id   AF-A0A0R2LL26-F1
#
_cell.length_a   1.000
_cell.length_b   1.000
_cell.length_c   1.000
_cell.angle_alpha   90.00
_cell.angle_beta   90.00
_cell.angle_gamma   90.00
#
_symmetry.space_group_name_H-M   'P 1'
#
loop_
_entity.id
_entity.type
_entity.pdbx_description
1 polymer ?
#
loop_
_entity_poly.entity_id
_entity_poly.type
_entity_poly.pdbx_seq_one_letter_code
_entity_poly.pdbx_strand_id
1 'polypeptide(L)'
;MKKLTSILLSGLFISGMVFSGGMTTTATNIMAADTSTTTDQADQVTNTVVFKDLYGKTVGSGKVMGNAVGDAIDLKMLDSIKPKDSYVYLETPLFFKADGSSQSVTDYPEGMNHFYGVVRINDKTEHSFGAPFYPFAGVDNLEFAPTNYGLPNGTEWKVFEISVVDDNDYYYRVDNTDWISAKDMTLISTTPITADNSMRKSDRSIITTKNHIAFLTNLDGKQVYDRALAPNTPWYTDKMALINGVKMYRVSTNEWVKESDLTYKVA
;
A
#
# COMPACT_ATOMS: atom_id res chain seq x y z
N MET A 1 -28.11 -42.16 30.39
CA MET A 1 -28.03 -42.66 29.00
C MET A 1 -26.95 -41.86 28.26
N LYS A 2 -26.02 -42.56 27.57
CA LYS A 2 -25.05 -42.18 26.50
C LYS A 2 -24.18 -40.91 26.71
N LYS A 3 -22.90 -41.04 27.13
CA LYS A 3 -21.61 -41.22 26.38
C LYS A 3 -21.16 -39.96 25.59
N LEU A 4 -20.14 -39.23 26.09
CA LEU A 4 -18.69 -39.15 25.68
C LEU A 4 -18.47 -38.53 24.27
N THR A 5 -17.58 -37.56 24.03
CA THR A 5 -16.11 -37.67 24.15
C THR A 5 -15.38 -36.30 24.20
N SER A 6 -14.17 -36.34 24.78
CA SER A 6 -13.10 -35.35 24.97
C SER A 6 -12.31 -34.97 23.69
N ILE A 7 -11.54 -33.86 23.70
CA ILE A 7 -10.06 -33.84 23.54
C ILE A 7 -9.48 -32.56 24.19
N LEU A 8 -8.42 -32.75 24.97
CA LEU A 8 -7.54 -31.80 25.66
C LEU A 8 -6.24 -31.58 24.87
N LEU A 9 -5.58 -30.42 25.06
CA LEU A 9 -4.12 -30.27 25.26
C LEU A 9 -3.83 -28.81 25.69
N SER A 10 -3.66 -28.48 26.98
CA SER A 10 -2.41 -28.43 27.78
C SER A 10 -1.25 -27.67 27.10
N GLY A 11 -0.55 -26.72 27.72
CA GLY A 11 -0.45 -26.38 29.13
C GLY A 11 0.39 -25.12 29.40
N LEU A 12 0.67 -24.94 30.69
CA LEU A 12 0.94 -23.73 31.45
C LEU A 12 2.44 -23.34 31.50
N PHE A 13 2.68 -22.05 31.82
CA PHE A 13 3.93 -21.29 32.08
C PHE A 13 5.08 -22.01 32.82
N ILE A 14 6.33 -21.47 32.71
CA ILE A 14 7.18 -21.01 33.86
C ILE A 14 8.48 -20.32 33.37
N SER A 15 8.85 -19.33 34.18
CA SER A 15 10.03 -18.46 34.23
C SER A 15 11.39 -19.14 34.51
N GLY A 16 12.47 -18.57 34.00
CA GLY A 16 13.72 -18.36 34.77
C GLY A 16 14.95 -19.25 34.50
N MET A 17 16.10 -18.56 34.39
CA MET A 17 17.48 -19.00 34.72
C MET A 17 18.31 -19.73 33.63
N VAL A 18 19.34 -19.04 33.12
CA VAL A 18 20.52 -19.66 32.49
C VAL A 18 21.65 -19.62 33.51
N PHE A 19 22.05 -20.78 34.02
CA PHE A 19 23.25 -20.98 34.82
C PHE A 19 24.36 -21.53 33.91
N SER A 20 25.53 -20.92 33.98
CA SER A 20 26.76 -21.29 33.27
C SER A 20 27.27 -22.67 33.71
N GLY A 21 27.67 -23.50 32.75
CA GLY A 21 28.46 -24.70 32.99
C GLY A 21 29.30 -25.04 31.77
N GLY A 22 30.60 -24.72 31.83
CA GLY A 22 31.57 -25.25 30.87
C GLY A 22 31.96 -26.67 31.25
N MET A 23 32.18 -27.53 30.26
CA MET A 23 33.10 -28.67 30.34
C MET A 23 33.58 -29.06 28.93
N THR A 24 34.89 -29.03 28.77
CA THR A 24 35.72 -29.55 27.68
C THR A 24 35.79 -31.08 27.68
N THR A 25 36.03 -31.69 26.50
CA THR A 25 36.82 -32.91 26.17
C THR A 25 36.23 -33.55 24.90
N THR A 26 36.91 -34.19 23.95
CA THR A 26 38.30 -34.38 23.52
C THR A 26 38.19 -34.89 22.06
N ALA A 27 39.15 -34.56 21.21
CA ALA A 27 39.18 -34.93 19.80
C ALA A 27 39.40 -36.42 19.54
N THR A 28 38.83 -36.93 18.44
CA THR A 28 39.38 -38.08 17.72
C THR A 28 39.39 -37.76 16.22
N ASN A 29 40.59 -37.60 15.66
CA ASN A 29 40.82 -37.49 14.23
C ASN A 29 40.66 -38.88 13.59
N ILE A 30 39.87 -38.98 12.53
CA ILE A 30 40.05 -39.99 11.49
C ILE A 30 40.27 -39.25 10.17
N MET A 31 41.47 -39.43 9.62
CA MET A 31 41.81 -39.00 8.26
C MET A 31 41.09 -39.90 7.25
N ALA A 32 40.43 -39.29 6.29
CA ALA A 32 40.27 -39.84 4.95
C ALA A 32 40.61 -38.73 3.96
N ALA A 33 41.62 -38.99 3.14
CA ALA A 33 42.03 -38.13 2.04
C ALA A 33 41.00 -38.20 0.92
N ASP A 34 40.56 -37.05 0.43
CA ASP A 34 40.43 -36.84 -1.01
C ASP A 34 40.58 -35.35 -1.31
N THR A 35 41.68 -35.01 -1.96
CA THR A 35 41.88 -33.72 -2.61
C THR A 35 41.03 -33.67 -3.87
N SER A 36 39.73 -33.46 -3.72
CA SER A 36 38.94 -32.85 -4.77
C SER A 36 39.05 -31.34 -4.61
N THR A 37 39.76 -30.68 -5.52
CA THR A 37 39.53 -29.26 -5.76
C THR A 37 38.14 -29.11 -6.39
N THR A 38 37.09 -29.22 -5.58
CA THR A 38 35.81 -28.64 -5.95
C THR A 38 36.01 -27.15 -5.77
N THR A 39 35.88 -26.42 -6.88
CA THR A 39 35.56 -25.01 -6.75
C THR A 39 34.14 -25.05 -6.20
N ASP A 40 33.98 -25.09 -4.87
CA ASP A 40 32.67 -25.04 -4.24
C ASP A 40 32.06 -23.71 -4.68
N GLN A 41 31.26 -23.75 -5.74
CA GLN A 41 30.19 -22.78 -5.87
C GLN A 41 29.42 -22.94 -4.58
N ALA A 42 29.51 -21.95 -3.69
CA ALA A 42 28.67 -21.92 -2.52
C ALA A 42 27.24 -22.19 -3.00
N ASP A 43 26.63 -23.28 -2.51
CA ASP A 43 25.30 -23.67 -2.92
C ASP A 43 24.38 -22.46 -2.75
N GLN A 44 23.89 -21.92 -3.87
CA GLN A 44 23.08 -20.71 -3.84
C GLN A 44 21.78 -21.00 -3.11
N VAL A 45 21.40 -20.09 -2.23
CA VAL A 45 20.16 -20.22 -1.47
C VAL A 45 19.02 -19.78 -2.35
N THR A 46 18.09 -20.70 -2.62
CA THR A 46 16.88 -20.42 -3.40
C THR A 46 15.69 -20.24 -2.47
N ASN A 47 14.91 -19.18 -2.66
CA ASN A 47 13.63 -18.98 -1.97
C ASN A 47 12.52 -18.75 -2.99
N THR A 48 11.32 -19.21 -2.67
CA THR A 48 10.10 -18.89 -3.43
C THR A 48 9.42 -17.70 -2.78
N VAL A 49 9.20 -16.63 -3.54
CA VAL A 49 8.39 -15.49 -3.12
C VAL A 49 6.98 -15.68 -3.68
N VAL A 50 5.99 -15.64 -2.80
CA VAL A 50 4.57 -15.75 -3.12
C VAL A 50 3.94 -14.37 -2.99
N PHE A 51 3.46 -13.83 -4.10
CA PHE A 51 2.75 -12.56 -4.15
C PHE A 51 1.29 -12.80 -3.79
N LYS A 52 0.81 -12.10 -2.76
CA LYS A 52 -0.59 -12.16 -2.33
C LYS A 52 -1.22 -10.78 -2.47
N ASP A 53 -2.46 -10.71 -2.93
CA ASP A 53 -3.21 -9.46 -2.92
C ASP A 53 -3.52 -9.02 -1.46
N LEU A 54 -4.17 -7.86 -1.34
CA LEU A 54 -4.60 -7.30 -0.05
C LEU A 54 -5.52 -8.21 0.76
N TYR A 55 -6.13 -9.22 0.12
CA TYR A 55 -7.03 -10.19 0.73
C TYR A 55 -6.32 -11.52 1.07
N GLY A 56 -5.00 -11.57 0.87
CA GLY A 56 -4.20 -12.76 1.12
C GLY A 56 -4.32 -13.85 0.05
N LYS A 57 -5.02 -13.58 -1.07
CA LYS A 57 -5.11 -14.52 -2.19
C LYS A 57 -3.83 -14.44 -3.01
N THR A 58 -3.27 -15.59 -3.34
CA THR A 58 -2.08 -15.68 -4.20
C THR A 58 -2.39 -15.15 -5.60
N VAL A 59 -1.64 -14.13 -6.03
CA VAL A 59 -1.72 -13.51 -7.35
C VAL A 59 -0.49 -13.81 -8.22
N GLY A 60 0.58 -14.35 -7.64
CA GLY A 60 1.75 -14.79 -8.38
C GLY A 60 2.79 -15.47 -7.48
N SER A 61 3.81 -16.04 -8.09
CA SER A 61 5.00 -16.49 -7.37
C SER A 61 6.22 -16.56 -8.29
N GLY A 62 7.40 -16.50 -7.70
CA GLY A 62 8.65 -16.68 -8.42
C GLY A 62 9.80 -17.06 -7.50
N LYS A 63 10.88 -17.56 -8.10
CA LYS A 63 12.10 -17.93 -7.36
C LYS A 63 13.09 -16.78 -7.38
N VAL A 64 13.73 -16.56 -6.24
CA VAL A 64 14.89 -15.67 -6.08
C VAL A 64 16.07 -16.47 -5.56
N MET A 65 17.28 -16.05 -5.93
CA MET A 65 18.52 -16.75 -5.60
C MET A 65 19.52 -15.79 -4.97
N GLY A 66 20.18 -16.24 -3.91
CA GLY A 66 21.14 -15.46 -3.13
C GLY A 66 22.36 -16.28 -2.74
N ASN A 67 23.36 -15.62 -2.14
CA ASN A 67 24.63 -16.27 -1.80
C ASN A 67 24.54 -17.03 -0.48
N ALA A 68 23.83 -16.49 0.52
CA ALA A 68 23.71 -17.10 1.84
C ALA A 68 22.36 -16.82 2.52
N VAL A 69 22.03 -17.65 3.53
CA VAL A 69 20.91 -17.41 4.43
C VAL A 69 21.18 -16.13 5.24
N GLY A 70 20.19 -15.26 5.32
CA GLY A 70 20.31 -13.95 5.99
C GLY A 70 20.73 -12.81 5.07
N ASP A 71 21.12 -13.08 3.82
CA ASP A 71 21.30 -12.03 2.82
C ASP A 71 19.97 -11.34 2.51
N ALA A 72 20.00 -10.03 2.22
CA ALA A 72 18.81 -9.30 1.81
C ALA A 72 18.37 -9.71 0.40
N ILE A 73 17.07 -9.89 0.21
CA ILE A 73 16.45 -10.05 -1.12
C ILE A 73 16.21 -8.65 -1.69
N ASP A 74 16.91 -8.31 -2.78
CA ASP A 74 16.78 -7.02 -3.45
C ASP A 74 15.39 -6.90 -4.12
N LEU A 75 14.77 -5.72 -4.00
CA LEU A 75 13.51 -5.38 -4.67
C LEU A 75 13.58 -5.58 -6.19
N LYS A 76 14.75 -5.37 -6.81
CA LYS A 76 14.94 -5.62 -8.25
C LYS A 76 14.73 -7.07 -8.65
N MET A 77 15.07 -8.00 -7.75
CA MET A 77 14.79 -9.43 -7.96
C MET A 77 13.28 -9.65 -7.98
N LEU A 78 12.55 -8.98 -7.07
CA LEU A 78 11.09 -9.06 -7.01
C LEU A 78 10.41 -8.43 -8.22
N ASP A 79 10.93 -7.31 -8.72
CA ASP A 79 10.42 -6.65 -9.93
C ASP A 79 10.45 -7.56 -11.18
N SER A 80 11.39 -8.51 -11.22
CA SER A 80 11.51 -9.46 -12.33
C SER A 80 10.51 -10.63 -12.27
N ILE A 81 9.91 -10.89 -11.10
CA ILE A 81 9.04 -12.05 -10.86
C ILE A 81 7.63 -11.70 -10.40
N LYS A 82 7.36 -10.43 -10.07
CA LYS A 82 6.04 -9.96 -9.65
C LYS A 82 5.02 -10.02 -10.81
N PRO A 83 3.71 -10.07 -10.50
CA PRO A 83 2.67 -9.89 -11.51
C PRO A 83 2.87 -8.61 -12.32
N LYS A 84 2.43 -8.62 -13.58
CA LYS A 84 2.50 -7.42 -14.44
C LYS A 84 1.58 -6.33 -13.87
N ASP A 85 2.02 -5.07 -13.97
CA ASP A 85 1.26 -3.89 -13.50
C ASP A 85 0.99 -3.90 -11.98
N SER A 86 1.96 -4.42 -11.21
CA SER A 86 1.90 -4.49 -9.75
C SER A 86 3.12 -3.86 -9.06
N TYR A 87 2.92 -3.43 -7.81
CA TYR A 87 3.95 -2.85 -6.95
C TYR A 87 4.12 -3.68 -5.69
N VAL A 88 5.37 -4.04 -5.41
CA VAL A 88 5.73 -4.76 -4.19
C VAL A 88 6.17 -3.73 -3.16
N TYR A 89 5.42 -3.59 -2.07
CA TYR A 89 5.82 -2.79 -0.93
C TYR A 89 6.15 -3.71 0.24
N LEU A 90 7.33 -3.49 0.83
CA LEU A 90 7.83 -4.24 1.96
C LEU A 90 7.92 -3.30 3.16
N GLU A 91 7.10 -3.54 4.18
CA GLU A 91 7.22 -2.83 5.47
C GLU A 91 8.52 -3.18 6.20
N THR A 92 9.02 -4.39 5.95
CA THR A 92 10.29 -4.89 6.49
C THR A 92 11.11 -5.54 5.39
N PRO A 93 12.44 -5.37 5.37
CA PRO A 93 13.31 -6.02 4.39
C PRO A 93 13.14 -7.55 4.44
N LEU A 94 13.08 -8.17 3.26
CA LEU A 94 13.03 -9.61 3.14
C LEU A 94 14.44 -10.18 3.11
N PHE A 95 14.67 -11.29 3.81
CA PHE A 95 15.97 -11.96 3.87
C PHE A 95 15.86 -13.40 3.40
N PHE A 96 16.87 -13.91 2.71
CA PHE A 96 16.96 -15.32 2.34
C PHE A 96 16.85 -16.20 3.60
N LYS A 97 15.94 -17.17 3.57
CA LYS A 97 15.79 -18.21 4.59
C LYS A 97 16.49 -19.48 4.13
N ALA A 98 16.41 -20.57 4.89
CA ALA A 98 16.93 -21.88 4.48
C ALA A 98 16.53 -22.21 3.03
N ASP A 99 17.40 -22.92 2.31
CA ASP A 99 17.15 -23.26 0.91
C ASP A 99 15.80 -23.98 0.72
N GLY A 100 15.11 -23.67 -0.37
CA GLY A 100 13.76 -24.16 -0.66
C GLY A 100 12.63 -23.48 0.14
N SER A 101 12.94 -22.55 1.05
CA SER A 101 11.91 -21.86 1.84
C SER A 101 11.00 -20.99 0.96
N SER A 102 9.77 -20.79 1.44
CA SER A 102 8.80 -19.88 0.81
C SER A 102 8.47 -18.72 1.74
N GLN A 103 8.36 -17.52 1.18
CA GLN A 103 8.01 -16.30 1.89
C GLN A 103 6.89 -15.59 1.11
N SER A 104 5.94 -14.97 1.82
CA SER A 104 4.86 -14.21 1.19
C SER A 104 5.14 -12.73 1.27
N VAL A 105 4.79 -12.00 0.22
CA VAL A 105 4.80 -10.54 0.16
C VAL A 105 3.45 -10.05 -0.33
N THR A 106 3.03 -8.88 0.17
CA THR A 106 1.80 -8.23 -0.29
C THR A 106 2.07 -7.49 -1.59
N ASP A 107 1.28 -7.82 -2.61
CA ASP A 107 1.28 -7.22 -3.92
C ASP A 107 0.17 -6.17 -3.99
N TYR A 108 0.56 -4.93 -4.27
CA TYR A 108 -0.35 -3.82 -4.42
C TYR A 108 -0.60 -3.61 -5.92
N PRO A 109 -1.86 -3.67 -6.38
CA PRO A 109 -2.21 -3.26 -7.73
C PRO A 109 -1.69 -1.85 -8.04
N GLU A 110 -1.23 -1.64 -9.27
CA GLU A 110 -0.87 -0.31 -9.76
C GLU A 110 -2.01 0.68 -9.49
N GLY A 111 -1.71 1.74 -8.72
CA GLY A 111 -2.71 2.73 -8.29
C GLY A 111 -2.96 2.79 -6.79
N MET A 112 -2.78 1.70 -6.04
CA MET A 112 -3.17 1.64 -4.61
C MET A 112 -2.05 2.04 -3.64
N ASN A 113 -0.81 2.23 -4.08
CA ASN A 113 0.34 2.47 -3.19
C ASN A 113 0.69 3.96 -2.98
N HIS A 114 -0.31 4.85 -3.07
CA HIS A 114 -0.08 6.29 -3.07
C HIS A 114 -0.38 6.90 -1.72
N PHE A 115 0.63 7.17 -0.90
CA PHE A 115 0.42 8.01 0.29
C PHE A 115 -0.31 9.33 -0.09
N TYR A 116 -1.53 9.50 0.43
CA TYR A 116 -2.45 10.59 0.09
C TYR A 116 -2.28 11.76 1.08
N GLY A 117 -2.16 11.46 2.37
CA GLY A 117 -2.02 12.49 3.40
C GLY A 117 -2.05 11.97 4.82
N VAL A 118 -2.09 12.90 5.77
CA VAL A 118 -2.34 12.68 7.19
C VAL A 118 -3.68 13.30 7.56
N VAL A 119 -4.46 12.51 8.26
CA VAL A 119 -5.79 12.85 8.75
C VAL A 119 -5.76 12.87 10.26
N ARG A 120 -6.49 13.78 10.88
CA ARG A 120 -6.75 13.76 12.31
C ARG A 120 -8.17 13.27 12.52
N ILE A 121 -8.34 12.24 13.33
CA ILE A 121 -9.68 11.82 13.75
C ILE A 121 -10.28 12.94 14.58
N ASN A 122 -11.51 13.33 14.26
CA ASN A 122 -12.17 14.44 14.93
C ASN A 122 -12.18 14.20 16.45
N ASP A 123 -12.08 15.26 17.26
CA ASP A 123 -12.05 15.09 18.72
C ASP A 123 -13.39 14.54 19.26
N LYS A 124 -14.46 14.61 18.44
CA LYS A 124 -15.77 14.01 18.67
C LYS A 124 -16.34 13.48 17.36
N THR A 125 -16.71 12.21 17.37
CA THR A 125 -17.40 11.49 16.29
C THR A 125 -18.73 10.94 16.82
N GLU A 126 -19.57 10.36 15.95
CA GLU A 126 -20.81 9.70 16.40
C GLU A 126 -20.50 8.51 17.32
N HIS A 127 -19.40 7.81 17.04
CA HIS A 127 -18.90 6.74 17.89
C HIS A 127 -18.02 7.30 19.01
N SER A 128 -18.23 6.85 20.26
CA SER A 128 -17.50 7.39 21.43
C SER A 128 -15.98 7.14 21.39
N PHE A 129 -15.53 6.15 20.63
CA PHE A 129 -14.11 5.82 20.52
C PHE A 129 -13.38 6.60 19.42
N GLY A 130 -14.06 6.99 18.34
CA GLY A 130 -13.45 7.65 17.17
C GLY A 130 -13.99 7.15 15.84
N ALA A 131 -13.16 7.12 14.80
CA ALA A 131 -13.58 6.70 13.47
C ALA A 131 -13.60 5.16 13.36
N PRO A 132 -14.76 4.51 13.13
CA PRO A 132 -14.81 3.07 12.89
C PRO A 132 -14.14 2.71 11.57
N PHE A 133 -13.62 1.48 11.48
CA PHE A 133 -13.20 0.94 10.20
C PHE A 133 -14.40 0.46 9.38
N TYR A 134 -14.30 0.64 8.07
CA TYR A 134 -15.20 0.11 7.07
C TYR A 134 -14.40 -0.91 6.25
N PRO A 135 -14.54 -2.22 6.53
CA PRO A 135 -13.88 -3.25 5.75
C PRO A 135 -14.42 -3.22 4.33
N PHE A 136 -13.57 -2.77 3.41
CA PHE A 136 -13.77 -2.54 1.98
C PHE A 136 -15.10 -1.92 1.50
N ALA A 137 -14.98 -0.68 1.03
CA ALA A 137 -15.91 -0.02 0.11
C ALA A 137 -15.83 -0.64 -1.30
N GLY A 138 -16.86 -1.37 -1.73
CA GLY A 138 -17.04 -1.71 -3.16
C GLY A 138 -16.95 -3.19 -3.56
N VAL A 139 -17.08 -4.16 -2.65
CA VAL A 139 -17.38 -5.54 -3.06
C VAL A 139 -18.89 -5.72 -3.07
N ASP A 140 -19.45 -6.16 -4.20
CA ASP A 140 -20.83 -6.62 -4.24
C ASP A 140 -21.03 -7.72 -3.17
N ASN A 141 -21.94 -7.46 -2.21
CA ASN A 141 -22.45 -8.38 -1.18
C ASN A 141 -21.70 -8.54 0.16
N LEU A 142 -20.86 -7.60 0.59
CA LEU A 142 -20.56 -7.46 2.03
C LEU A 142 -21.32 -6.26 2.59
N GLU A 143 -22.01 -6.43 3.72
CA GLU A 143 -22.65 -5.31 4.42
C GLU A 143 -21.60 -4.24 4.69
N PHE A 144 -21.75 -3.08 4.05
CA PHE A 144 -20.90 -1.92 4.23
C PHE A 144 -21.21 -1.26 5.59
N ALA A 145 -20.92 -2.00 6.66
CA ALA A 145 -21.21 -1.64 8.03
C ALA A 145 -19.91 -1.28 8.77
N PRO A 146 -19.94 -0.23 9.63
CA PRO A 146 -18.79 0.11 10.45
C PRO A 146 -18.49 -1.00 11.47
N THR A 147 -17.21 -1.20 11.76
CA THR A 147 -16.77 -2.04 12.87
C THR A 147 -16.99 -1.35 14.22
N ASN A 148 -17.05 -2.15 15.29
CA ASN A 148 -17.11 -1.64 16.68
C ASN A 148 -15.74 -1.24 17.26
N TYR A 149 -14.74 -1.07 16.39
CA TYR A 149 -13.39 -0.63 16.72
C TYR A 149 -12.87 0.20 15.56
N GLY A 150 -11.81 0.98 15.79
CA GLY A 150 -11.24 1.86 14.79
C GLY A 150 -10.22 2.80 15.38
N LEU A 151 -10.09 3.98 14.78
CA LEU A 151 -9.06 4.95 15.13
C LEU A 151 -9.52 5.89 16.24
N PRO A 152 -8.75 6.10 17.32
CA PRO A 152 -9.20 6.91 18.44
C PRO A 152 -9.38 8.40 18.12
N ASN A 153 -10.34 9.06 18.78
CA ASN A 153 -10.53 10.51 18.69
C ASN A 153 -9.21 11.30 18.91
N GLY A 154 -8.97 12.31 18.07
CA GLY A 154 -7.81 13.20 18.17
C GLY A 154 -6.47 12.59 17.72
N THR A 155 -6.45 11.33 17.28
CA THR A 155 -5.23 10.69 16.75
C THR A 155 -5.00 11.03 15.28
N GLU A 156 -3.76 10.94 14.83
CA GLU A 156 -3.36 11.31 13.47
C GLU A 156 -2.85 10.09 12.71
N TRP A 157 -3.31 9.93 11.46
CA TRP A 157 -3.10 8.72 10.68
C TRP A 157 -2.77 9.01 9.24
N LYS A 158 -1.92 8.16 8.67
CA LYS A 158 -1.64 8.17 7.24
C LYS A 158 -2.82 7.59 6.48
N VAL A 159 -3.14 8.20 5.34
CA VAL A 159 -4.13 7.70 4.39
C VAL A 159 -3.51 7.55 3.01
N PHE A 160 -4.04 6.62 2.23
CA PHE A 160 -3.43 6.17 0.97
C PHE A 160 -4.39 6.22 -0.22
N GLU A 161 -5.70 6.25 0.00
CA GLU A 161 -6.66 6.24 -1.09
C GLU A 161 -7.97 6.89 -0.66
N ILE A 162 -8.72 7.40 -1.63
CA ILE A 162 -10.10 7.85 -1.45
C ILE A 162 -11.01 6.97 -2.30
N SER A 163 -12.07 6.47 -1.69
CA SER A 163 -13.17 5.79 -2.38
C SER A 163 -14.47 6.58 -2.18
N VAL A 164 -15.34 6.53 -3.18
CA VAL A 164 -16.68 7.13 -3.16
C VAL A 164 -17.67 5.98 -3.28
N VAL A 165 -18.48 5.78 -2.24
CA VAL A 165 -19.46 4.69 -2.20
C VAL A 165 -20.80 5.14 -2.78
N ASP A 166 -21.23 6.34 -2.41
CA ASP A 166 -22.43 7.02 -2.89
C ASP A 166 -22.17 8.53 -3.05
N ASP A 167 -23.15 9.27 -3.58
CA ASP A 167 -23.07 10.73 -3.74
C ASP A 167 -22.77 11.41 -2.38
N ASN A 168 -21.53 11.90 -2.24
CA ASN A 168 -20.95 12.55 -1.04
C ASN A 168 -20.50 11.66 0.11
N ASP A 169 -20.48 10.34 -0.04
CA ASP A 169 -19.92 9.42 0.97
C ASP A 169 -18.50 9.00 0.60
N TYR A 170 -17.55 9.76 1.13
CA TYR A 170 -16.11 9.56 0.91
C TYR A 170 -15.49 8.74 2.04
N TYR A 171 -14.60 7.84 1.66
CA TYR A 171 -13.85 6.99 2.57
C TYR A 171 -12.36 7.10 2.29
N TYR A 172 -11.56 7.11 3.35
CA TYR A 172 -10.11 7.17 3.27
C TYR A 172 -9.47 5.87 3.74
N ARG A 173 -8.63 5.28 2.91
CA ARG A 173 -7.89 4.06 3.24
C ARG A 173 -6.76 4.38 4.20
N VAL A 174 -6.76 3.79 5.39
CA VAL A 174 -5.74 3.97 6.44
C VAL A 174 -4.81 2.77 6.56
N ASP A 175 -5.23 1.61 6.07
CA ASP A 175 -4.43 0.37 5.97
C ASP A 175 -4.87 -0.44 4.72
N ASN A 176 -4.39 -1.65 4.54
CA ASN A 176 -4.64 -2.54 3.41
C ASN A 176 -6.12 -2.82 3.16
N THR A 177 -6.89 -3.01 4.23
CA THR A 177 -8.32 -3.33 4.16
C THR A 177 -9.21 -2.31 4.86
N ASP A 178 -8.60 -1.38 5.60
CA ASP A 178 -9.29 -0.57 6.57
C ASP A 178 -9.50 0.83 6.03
N TRP A 179 -10.77 1.22 5.97
CA TRP A 179 -11.21 2.53 5.52
C TRP A 179 -11.89 3.26 6.66
N ILE A 180 -11.80 4.59 6.69
CA ILE A 180 -12.56 5.42 7.61
C ILE A 180 -13.45 6.38 6.84
N SER A 181 -14.60 6.75 7.40
CA SER A 181 -15.46 7.76 6.79
C SER A 181 -14.82 9.14 6.86
N ALA A 182 -14.96 9.92 5.79
CA ALA A 182 -14.56 11.34 5.77
C ALA A 182 -15.31 12.19 6.81
N LYS A 183 -16.46 11.74 7.31
CA LYS A 183 -17.26 12.44 8.33
C LYS A 183 -16.58 12.45 9.71
N ASP A 184 -15.73 11.46 10.00
CA ASP A 184 -15.10 11.26 11.30
C ASP A 184 -13.68 11.83 11.40
N MET A 185 -13.22 12.51 10.36
CA MET A 185 -11.86 13.01 10.26
C MET A 185 -11.79 14.43 9.71
N THR A 186 -10.65 15.07 9.97
CA THR A 186 -10.22 16.30 9.33
C THR A 186 -8.90 16.01 8.62
N LEU A 187 -8.79 16.39 7.35
CA LEU A 187 -7.52 16.33 6.64
C LEU A 187 -6.60 17.45 7.16
N ILE A 188 -5.53 17.09 7.88
CA ILE A 188 -4.65 18.07 8.57
C ILE A 188 -3.32 18.29 7.85
N SER A 189 -2.93 17.36 6.99
CA SER A 189 -1.81 17.50 6.09
C SER A 189 -2.10 16.61 4.90
N THR A 190 -2.00 17.08 3.68
CA THR A 190 -1.66 16.16 2.60
C THR A 190 -0.15 16.02 2.62
N THR A 191 0.43 14.94 2.12
CA THR A 191 1.83 15.11 1.70
C THR A 191 1.85 16.30 0.75
N PRO A 192 2.73 17.30 0.94
CA PRO A 192 3.30 17.89 -0.23
C PRO A 192 3.97 16.71 -0.91
N ILE A 193 3.48 16.29 -2.08
CA ILE A 193 4.40 15.66 -3.03
C ILE A 193 5.61 16.59 -3.00
N THR A 194 6.77 16.10 -2.59
CA THR A 194 8.03 16.74 -2.97
C THR A 194 7.80 17.18 -4.39
N ALA A 195 7.83 18.49 -4.67
CA ALA A 195 7.40 19.12 -5.92
C ALA A 195 8.08 18.51 -7.14
N ASP A 196 7.71 17.28 -7.44
CA ASP A 196 7.97 16.57 -8.63
C ASP A 196 6.67 16.76 -9.36
N ASN A 197 6.76 17.60 -10.38
CA ASN A 197 5.78 17.79 -11.40
C ASN A 197 5.60 16.49 -12.22
N SER A 198 5.58 15.33 -11.57
CA SER A 198 5.45 14.03 -12.22
C SER A 198 4.02 13.86 -12.71
N MET A 199 3.87 14.24 -13.97
CA MET A 199 2.64 14.14 -14.73
C MET A 199 2.22 12.68 -14.83
N ARG A 200 1.02 12.38 -14.35
CA ARG A 200 0.42 11.03 -14.40
C ARG A 200 -0.56 10.95 -15.55
N LYS A 201 -0.92 9.75 -15.99
CA LYS A 201 -2.05 9.55 -16.92
C LYS A 201 -3.33 10.03 -16.24
N SER A 202 -4.18 10.74 -16.99
CA SER A 202 -5.47 11.22 -16.48
C SER A 202 -6.40 10.03 -16.15
N ASP A 203 -7.17 10.15 -15.05
CA ASP A 203 -8.24 9.24 -14.64
C ASP A 203 -9.55 9.49 -15.42
N ARG A 204 -9.61 10.61 -16.15
CA ARG A 204 -10.71 11.00 -17.03
C ARG A 204 -10.19 11.22 -18.44
N SER A 205 -11.02 10.93 -19.43
CA SER A 205 -10.73 11.26 -20.84
C SER A 205 -11.31 12.62 -21.23
N ILE A 206 -12.39 13.03 -20.57
CA ILE A 206 -13.10 14.30 -20.80
C ILE A 206 -13.47 14.91 -19.45
N ILE A 207 -13.23 16.21 -19.31
CA ILE A 207 -13.64 17.05 -18.19
C ILE A 207 -14.55 18.16 -18.70
N THR A 208 -15.46 18.70 -17.89
CA THR A 208 -16.30 19.84 -18.28
C THR A 208 -16.13 20.95 -17.28
N THR A 209 -15.90 22.19 -17.71
CA THR A 209 -15.81 23.33 -16.79
C THR A 209 -17.17 23.60 -16.14
N LYS A 210 -17.20 24.07 -14.89
CA LYS A 210 -18.41 24.56 -14.22
C LYS A 210 -18.98 25.83 -14.89
N ASN A 211 -20.04 26.39 -14.31
CA ASN A 211 -20.69 27.60 -14.80
C ASN A 211 -19.92 28.90 -14.46
N HIS A 212 -18.60 28.89 -14.70
CA HIS A 212 -17.71 30.04 -14.57
C HIS A 212 -16.45 29.81 -15.42
N ILE A 213 -15.69 30.88 -15.67
CA ILE A 213 -14.43 30.80 -16.42
C ILE A 213 -13.42 30.02 -15.58
N ALA A 214 -12.81 28.98 -16.16
CA ALA A 214 -11.76 28.21 -15.50
C ALA A 214 -10.38 28.71 -15.95
N PHE A 215 -9.61 29.25 -15.01
CA PHE A 215 -8.27 29.76 -15.29
C PHE A 215 -7.25 28.62 -15.42
N LEU A 216 -6.23 28.86 -16.23
CA LEU A 216 -5.19 27.88 -16.52
C LEU A 216 -3.90 28.21 -15.78
N THR A 217 -3.16 27.17 -15.46
CA THR A 217 -1.82 27.27 -14.87
C THR A 217 -0.83 26.46 -15.71
N ASN A 218 0.44 26.84 -15.66
CA ASN A 218 1.52 26.04 -16.19
C ASN A 218 2.00 25.01 -15.15
N LEU A 219 2.87 24.09 -15.55
CA LEU A 219 3.41 23.05 -14.66
C LEU A 219 4.26 23.62 -13.52
N ASP A 220 4.78 24.85 -13.64
CA ASP A 220 5.46 25.58 -12.55
C ASP A 220 4.47 26.25 -11.57
N GLY A 221 3.16 26.08 -11.79
CA GLY A 221 2.11 26.68 -10.97
C GLY A 221 1.86 28.17 -11.19
N LYS A 222 2.39 28.73 -12.28
CA LYS A 222 2.12 30.12 -12.69
C LYS A 222 0.85 30.17 -13.53
N GLN A 223 0.03 31.19 -13.30
CA GLN A 223 -1.18 31.39 -14.09
C GLN A 223 -0.83 31.76 -15.54
N VAL A 224 -1.59 31.18 -16.47
CA VAL A 224 -1.61 31.55 -17.89
C VAL A 224 -2.67 32.65 -18.05
N TYR A 225 -2.27 33.83 -18.54
CA TYR A 225 -3.13 35.02 -18.55
C TYR A 225 -3.75 35.33 -19.92
N ASP A 226 -3.20 34.78 -21.00
CA ASP A 226 -3.66 35.05 -22.37
C ASP A 226 -4.90 34.25 -22.77
N ARG A 227 -5.29 33.26 -21.96
CA ARG A 227 -6.45 32.39 -22.23
C ARG A 227 -7.00 31.73 -20.97
N ALA A 228 -8.25 31.28 -21.07
CA ALA A 228 -8.96 30.51 -20.06
C ALA A 228 -10.01 29.63 -20.75
N LEU A 229 -10.58 28.67 -20.01
CA LEU A 229 -11.63 27.81 -20.53
C LEU A 229 -13.00 28.46 -20.29
N ALA A 230 -13.86 28.45 -21.31
CA ALA A 230 -15.20 29.03 -21.22
C ALA A 230 -16.13 28.17 -20.34
N PRO A 231 -17.13 28.76 -19.66
CA PRO A 231 -18.07 28.03 -18.81
C PRO A 231 -18.78 26.87 -19.54
N ASN A 232 -19.06 25.78 -18.83
CA ASN A 232 -19.81 24.60 -19.32
C ASN A 232 -19.26 23.96 -20.62
N THR A 233 -17.96 24.10 -20.91
CA THR A 233 -17.35 23.50 -22.10
C THR A 233 -16.60 22.20 -21.78
N PRO A 234 -16.71 21.15 -22.61
CA PRO A 234 -15.96 19.91 -22.45
C PRO A 234 -14.54 20.03 -23.02
N TRP A 235 -13.58 19.39 -22.36
CA TRP A 235 -12.17 19.37 -22.75
C TRP A 235 -11.60 17.96 -22.62
N TYR A 236 -10.80 17.56 -23.60
CA TYR A 236 -10.00 16.35 -23.49
C TYR A 236 -8.86 16.58 -22.50
N THR A 237 -8.56 15.53 -21.74
CA THR A 237 -7.39 15.51 -20.86
C THR A 237 -6.71 14.16 -20.97
N ASP A 238 -5.39 14.19 -21.00
CA ASP A 238 -4.57 12.99 -21.12
C ASP A 238 -3.68 12.77 -19.90
N LYS A 239 -3.44 13.83 -19.12
CA LYS A 239 -2.61 13.80 -17.93
C LYS A 239 -3.23 14.58 -16.77
N MET A 240 -2.90 14.15 -15.56
CA MET A 240 -3.17 14.89 -14.34
C MET A 240 -1.87 15.16 -13.60
N ALA A 241 -1.86 16.21 -12.80
CA ALA A 241 -0.74 16.55 -11.92
C ALA A 241 -1.26 17.27 -10.68
N LEU A 242 -0.44 17.30 -9.63
CA LEU A 242 -0.64 18.17 -8.48
C LEU A 242 0.29 19.37 -8.66
N ILE A 243 -0.29 20.53 -8.94
CA ILE A 243 0.45 21.78 -9.16
C ILE A 243 0.14 22.70 -7.99
N ASN A 244 1.17 23.06 -7.22
CA ASN A 244 1.02 23.80 -5.96
C ASN A 244 0.01 23.15 -4.99
N GLY A 245 0.01 21.81 -4.92
CA GLY A 245 -0.89 21.06 -4.04
C GLY A 245 -2.36 20.98 -4.52
N VAL A 246 -2.66 21.46 -5.74
CA VAL A 246 -4.01 21.40 -6.31
C VAL A 246 -4.05 20.39 -7.45
N LYS A 247 -5.01 19.45 -7.41
CA LYS A 247 -5.21 18.47 -8.47
C LYS A 247 -5.66 19.20 -9.73
N MET A 248 -4.95 18.95 -10.83
CA MET A 248 -5.16 19.61 -12.11
C MET A 248 -5.18 18.61 -13.25
N TYR A 249 -5.89 18.97 -14.31
CA TYR A 249 -5.99 18.22 -15.56
C TYR A 249 -5.33 18.99 -16.69
N ARG A 250 -4.54 18.29 -17.51
CA ARG A 250 -3.89 18.90 -18.66
C ARG A 250 -4.86 19.01 -19.81
N VAL A 251 -5.06 20.22 -20.31
CA VAL A 251 -5.94 20.50 -21.45
C VAL A 251 -5.18 20.94 -22.70
N SER A 252 -3.90 21.31 -22.54
CA SER A 252 -2.99 21.66 -23.63
C SER A 252 -1.54 21.48 -23.21
N THR A 253 -0.59 21.72 -24.11
CA THR A 253 0.84 21.68 -23.81
C THR A 253 1.17 22.67 -22.68
N ASN A 254 1.51 22.13 -21.51
CA ASN A 254 1.83 22.92 -20.32
C ASN A 254 0.69 23.82 -19.82
N GLU A 255 -0.57 23.46 -20.06
CA GLU A 255 -1.73 24.19 -19.55
C GLU A 255 -2.65 23.24 -18.78
N TRP A 256 -2.98 23.65 -17.57
CA TRP A 256 -3.59 22.82 -16.56
C TRP A 256 -4.76 23.55 -15.89
N VAL A 257 -5.88 22.86 -15.74
CA VAL A 257 -7.09 23.39 -15.11
C VAL A 257 -7.37 22.66 -13.79
N LYS A 258 -7.80 23.42 -12.77
CA LYS A 258 -8.08 22.89 -11.44
C LYS A 258 -9.27 21.96 -11.44
N GLU A 259 -9.18 20.85 -10.73
CA GLU A 259 -10.29 19.94 -10.53
C GLU A 259 -11.54 20.64 -9.95
N SER A 260 -11.33 21.57 -9.01
CA SER A 260 -12.42 22.33 -8.37
C SER A 260 -13.27 23.15 -9.34
N ASP A 261 -12.72 23.49 -10.52
CA ASP A 261 -13.42 24.25 -11.57
C ASP A 261 -14.15 23.34 -12.57
N LEU A 262 -14.17 22.03 -12.33
CA LEU A 262 -14.72 21.02 -13.24
C LEU A 262 -15.94 20.32 -12.65
N THR A 263 -16.82 19.89 -13.55
CA THR A 263 -17.92 18.96 -13.31
C THR A 263 -17.70 17.72 -14.15
N TYR A 264 -18.24 16.61 -13.68
CA TYR A 264 -18.19 15.33 -14.36
C TYR A 264 -19.59 14.99 -14.81
N LYS A 265 -19.76 14.71 -16.10
CA LYS A 265 -20.98 14.06 -16.56
C LYS A 265 -20.84 12.57 -16.24
N VAL A 266 -21.75 12.04 -15.44
CA VAL A 266 -21.98 10.60 -15.37
C VAL A 266 -22.45 10.18 -16.76
N ALA A 267 -21.72 9.27 -17.38
CA ALA A 267 -22.12 8.66 -18.65
C ALA A 267 -23.21 7.61 -18.40
#